data_AF-A0A821N3N9-F1
#
_entry.id   AF-A0A821N3N9-F1
#
_cell.length_a   1.000
_cell.length_b   1.000
_cell.length_c   1.000
_cell.angle_alpha   90.00
_cell.angle_beta   90.00
_cell.angle_gamma   90.00
#
_symmetry.space_group_name_H-M   'P 1'
#
loop_
_entity.id
_entity.type
_entity.pdbx_description
1 polymer ?
#
loop_
_entity_poly.entity_id
_entity_poly.type
_entity_poly.pdbx_seq_one_letter_code
_entity_poly.pdbx_strand_id
1 'polypeptide(L)'
;HTASLSTNYIYHVIGLLSCHIYYDTVALITHPSVVPIAKRLAERIQFDIVVMKLFLAIVCFSTINYTTYSNGPPINLSNIKQVLNIQNKYIELTWTYLLYKYNYEQAVICFSDFIRCLFAVTESLHRTDFVKFIKDKITSLVEQTEQSFNLNN
;
A
#
# COMPACT_ATOMS: atom_id res chain seq x y z
N HIS A 1 -5.52 -5.24 -2.50
CA HIS A 1 -4.58 -4.11 -2.38
C HIS A 1 -4.22 -3.47 -3.71
N THR A 2 -3.75 -4.20 -4.73
CA THR A 2 -3.51 -3.65 -6.08
C THR A 2 -4.77 -3.07 -6.75
N ALA A 3 -5.92 -3.72 -6.54
CA ALA A 3 -7.21 -3.26 -7.06
C ALA A 3 -7.62 -1.86 -6.59
N SER A 4 -7.26 -1.43 -5.36
CA SER A 4 -7.67 -0.11 -4.81
C SER A 4 -6.85 1.06 -5.36
N LEU A 5 -5.60 0.81 -5.76
CA LEU A 5 -4.75 1.82 -6.42
C LEU A 5 -5.17 2.03 -7.86
N SER A 6 -5.47 0.95 -8.58
CA SER A 6 -6.00 1.00 -9.95
C SER A 6 -7.37 1.69 -10.01
N THR A 7 -8.24 1.45 -9.02
CA THR A 7 -9.53 2.15 -8.93
C THR A 7 -9.35 3.62 -8.58
N ASN A 8 -8.49 3.98 -7.62
CA ASN A 8 -8.20 5.40 -7.34
C ASN A 8 -7.66 6.14 -8.57
N TYR A 9 -6.82 5.50 -9.40
CA TYR A 9 -6.38 6.07 -10.67
C TYR A 9 -7.53 6.29 -11.65
N ILE A 10 -8.40 5.29 -11.84
CA ILE A 10 -9.60 5.44 -12.66
C ILE A 10 -10.45 6.59 -12.12
N TYR A 11 -10.72 6.63 -10.82
CA TYR A 11 -11.48 7.70 -10.15
C TYR A 11 -10.84 9.09 -10.29
N HIS A 12 -9.51 9.19 -10.37
CA HIS A 12 -8.84 10.45 -10.71
C HIS A 12 -9.16 10.89 -12.14
N VAL A 13 -9.04 9.97 -13.11
CA VAL A 13 -9.24 10.25 -14.54
C VAL A 13 -10.68 10.67 -14.85
N ILE A 14 -11.67 10.12 -14.15
CA ILE A 14 -13.09 10.53 -14.26
C ILE A 14 -13.50 11.67 -13.31
N GLY A 15 -12.56 12.29 -12.58
CA GLY A 15 -12.83 13.45 -11.70
C GLY A 15 -13.57 13.13 -10.39
N LEU A 16 -13.75 11.85 -10.06
CA LEU A 16 -14.43 11.39 -8.85
C LEU A 16 -13.64 11.66 -7.57
N LEU A 17 -12.31 11.75 -7.64
CA LEU A 17 -11.48 12.17 -6.50
C LEU A 17 -11.72 13.63 -6.07
N SER A 18 -12.36 14.43 -6.91
CA SER A 18 -12.78 15.80 -6.57
C SER A 18 -14.17 15.85 -5.91
N CYS A 19 -14.89 14.71 -5.88
CA CYS A 19 -16.27 14.63 -5.45
C CYS A 19 -16.36 14.23 -3.96
N HIS A 20 -17.06 15.02 -3.16
CA HIS A 20 -17.22 14.77 -1.72
C HIS A 20 -17.91 13.42 -1.44
N ILE A 21 -18.89 13.06 -2.28
CA ILE A 21 -19.68 11.82 -2.19
C ILE A 21 -18.79 10.58 -2.37
N TYR A 22 -17.71 10.68 -3.15
CA TYR A 22 -16.77 9.58 -3.33
C TYR A 22 -16.09 9.19 -2.02
N TYR A 23 -15.61 10.17 -1.24
CA TYR A 23 -14.94 9.89 0.02
C TYR A 23 -15.89 9.39 1.11
N ASP A 24 -17.14 9.85 1.11
CA ASP A 24 -18.18 9.33 2.01
C ASP A 24 -18.49 7.86 1.68
N THR A 25 -18.52 7.52 0.39
CA THR A 25 -18.71 6.14 -0.08
C THR A 25 -17.50 5.26 0.23
N VAL A 26 -16.28 5.78 0.10
CA VAL A 26 -15.05 5.06 0.50
C VAL A 26 -15.01 4.81 2.01
N ALA A 27 -15.41 5.78 2.84
CA ALA A 27 -15.54 5.60 4.28
C ALA A 27 -16.53 4.48 4.63
N LEU A 28 -17.65 4.42 3.89
CA LEU A 28 -18.71 3.44 4.09
C LEU A 28 -18.29 2.02 3.70
N ILE A 29 -17.58 1.86 2.57
CA ILE A 29 -17.22 0.55 2.00
C ILE A 29 -15.96 -0.04 2.66
N THR A 30 -15.01 0.80 3.06
CA THR A 30 -13.72 0.33 3.61
C THR A 30 -13.63 0.57 5.12
N HIS A 31 -13.01 1.66 5.51
CA HIS A 31 -12.96 2.13 6.89
C HIS A 31 -12.67 3.64 6.85
N PRO A 32 -13.30 4.47 7.71
CA PRO A 32 -13.13 5.92 7.71
C PRO A 32 -11.67 6.38 7.81
N SER A 33 -10.80 5.58 8.44
CA SER A 33 -9.36 5.88 8.56
C SER A 33 -8.58 5.86 7.23
N VAL A 34 -9.15 5.30 6.16
CA VAL A 34 -8.53 5.23 4.83
C VAL A 34 -8.78 6.52 4.04
N VAL A 35 -9.84 7.26 4.34
CA VAL A 35 -10.24 8.48 3.64
C VAL A 35 -9.20 9.61 3.70
N PRO A 36 -8.58 9.93 4.86
CA PRO A 36 -7.54 10.96 4.94
C PRO A 36 -6.31 10.60 4.11
N ILE A 37 -5.99 9.31 4.01
CA ILE A 37 -4.86 8.79 3.24
C ILE A 37 -5.18 8.91 1.73
N ALA A 38 -6.38 8.51 1.33
CA ALA A 38 -6.85 8.64 -0.04
C ALA A 38 -6.95 10.10 -0.51
N LYS A 39 -7.42 11.03 0.34
CA LYS A 39 -7.42 12.48 0.05
C LYS A 39 -6.00 13.02 -0.17
N ARG A 40 -5.06 12.71 0.72
CA ARG A 40 -3.66 13.14 0.55
C ARG A 40 -3.00 12.58 -0.70
N LEU A 41 -3.30 11.32 -1.07
CA LEU A 41 -2.80 10.73 -2.31
C LEU A 41 -3.41 11.40 -3.54
N ALA A 42 -4.71 11.70 -3.51
CA ALA A 42 -5.42 12.35 -4.60
C ALA A 42 -4.95 13.79 -4.86
N GLU A 43 -4.75 14.58 -3.80
CA GLU A 43 -4.35 15.99 -3.89
C GLU A 43 -2.90 16.18 -4.36
N ARG A 44 -2.03 15.20 -4.14
CA ARG A 44 -0.59 15.31 -4.40
C ARG A 44 -0.14 14.68 -5.71
N ILE A 45 -0.96 13.84 -6.33
CA ILE A 45 -0.57 13.12 -7.54
C ILE A 45 -1.39 13.63 -8.71
N GLN A 46 -0.81 14.49 -9.55
CA GLN A 46 -1.28 14.62 -10.92
C GLN A 46 -0.97 13.30 -11.63
N PHE A 47 -1.98 12.43 -11.74
CA PHE A 47 -1.80 11.06 -12.17
C PHE A 47 -1.46 10.94 -13.66
N ASP A 48 -0.18 11.00 -13.96
CA ASP A 48 0.36 10.42 -15.18
C ASP A 48 0.18 8.90 -15.17
N ILE A 49 -0.49 8.38 -16.20
CA ILE A 49 -0.77 6.94 -16.35
C ILE A 49 0.49 6.08 -16.32
N VAL A 50 1.60 6.58 -16.89
CA VAL A 50 2.86 5.86 -16.97
C VAL A 50 3.47 5.79 -15.58
N VAL A 51 3.52 6.92 -14.86
CA VAL A 51 4.02 6.96 -13.48
C VAL A 51 3.21 6.04 -12.58
N MET A 52 1.90 5.96 -12.75
CA MET A 52 1.04 5.06 -11.95
C MET A 52 1.30 3.58 -12.24
N LYS A 53 1.47 3.21 -13.52
CA LYS A 53 1.85 1.83 -13.88
C LYS A 53 3.19 1.43 -13.26
N LEU A 54 4.16 2.34 -13.27
CA LEU A 54 5.47 2.11 -12.67
C LEU A 54 5.38 2.04 -11.14
N PHE A 55 4.58 2.90 -10.52
CA PHE A 55 4.28 2.85 -9.09
C PHE A 55 3.70 1.48 -8.69
N LEU A 56 2.69 1.02 -9.42
CA LEU A 56 2.06 -0.27 -9.15
C LEU A 56 3.05 -1.42 -9.29
N ALA A 57 3.92 -1.40 -10.30
CA ALA A 57 4.98 -2.40 -10.45
C ALA A 57 5.94 -2.39 -9.24
N ILE A 58 6.38 -1.22 -8.79
CA ILE A 58 7.28 -1.08 -7.63
C ILE A 58 6.62 -1.60 -6.34
N VAL A 59 5.33 -1.34 -6.14
CA VAL A 59 4.57 -1.86 -4.99
C VAL A 59 4.39 -3.37 -5.08
N CYS A 60 4.06 -3.91 -6.26
CA CYS A 60 3.89 -5.35 -6.48
C CYS A 60 5.18 -6.14 -6.21
N PHE A 61 6.33 -5.58 -6.54
CA PHE A 61 7.64 -6.16 -6.25
C PHE A 61 8.23 -5.71 -4.91
N SER A 62 7.52 -4.88 -4.13
CA SER A 62 7.96 -4.53 -2.79
C SER A 62 7.86 -5.74 -1.87
N THR A 63 9.00 -6.19 -1.36
CA THR A 63 9.10 -7.32 -0.44
C THR A 63 8.80 -6.92 1.01
N ILE A 64 7.84 -6.01 1.23
CA ILE A 64 7.49 -5.46 2.56
C ILE A 64 7.03 -6.58 3.51
N ASN A 65 6.37 -7.62 2.99
CA ASN A 65 5.96 -8.81 3.75
C ASN A 65 7.12 -9.77 4.11
N TYR A 66 8.31 -9.57 3.55
CA TYR A 66 9.48 -10.41 3.88
C TYR A 66 10.36 -9.79 4.97
N THR A 67 10.16 -8.51 5.30
CA THR A 67 10.86 -7.85 6.41
C THR A 67 10.14 -8.01 7.75
N THR A 68 8.91 -8.52 7.77
CA THR A 68 8.27 -9.01 8.99
C THR A 68 8.90 -10.34 9.37
N TYR A 69 9.62 -10.35 10.50
CA TYR A 69 10.11 -11.57 11.14
C TYR A 69 8.94 -12.50 11.43
N SER A 70 8.66 -13.44 10.52
CA SER A 70 7.79 -14.57 10.81
C SER A 70 8.67 -15.70 11.35
N ASN A 71 8.22 -16.39 12.40
CA ASN A 71 8.86 -17.61 12.93
C ASN A 71 8.71 -18.83 11.98
N GLY A 72 8.64 -18.57 10.66
CA GLY A 72 8.46 -19.57 9.62
C GLY A 72 9.78 -20.15 9.12
N PRO A 73 9.72 -21.16 8.22
CA PRO A 73 10.90 -21.78 7.64
C PRO A 73 11.77 -20.76 6.90
N PRO A 74 13.09 -21.01 6.77
CA PRO A 74 14.03 -20.08 6.15
C PRO A 74 13.57 -19.70 4.73
N ILE A 75 13.34 -18.42 4.52
CA ILE A 75 12.91 -17.89 3.22
C ILE A 75 14.08 -18.01 2.25
N ASN A 76 13.82 -18.48 1.03
CA ASN A 76 14.84 -18.57 -0.03
C ASN A 76 15.30 -17.15 -0.44
N LEU A 77 16.45 -16.74 0.09
CA LEU A 77 17.05 -15.41 -0.12
C LEU A 77 17.44 -15.14 -1.59
N SER A 78 17.69 -16.18 -2.38
CA SER A 78 18.02 -16.04 -3.82
C SER A 78 16.86 -15.43 -4.60
N ASN A 79 15.63 -15.89 -4.31
CA ASN A 79 14.42 -15.37 -4.94
C ASN A 79 14.15 -13.92 -4.52
N ILE A 80 14.42 -13.56 -3.26
CA ILE A 80 14.28 -12.18 -2.78
C ILE A 80 15.24 -11.25 -3.52
N LYS A 81 16.51 -11.65 -3.69
CA LYS A 81 17.50 -10.82 -4.41
C LYS A 81 17.05 -10.53 -5.84
N GLN A 82 16.46 -11.51 -6.53
CA GLN A 82 15.93 -11.32 -7.87
C GLN A 82 14.72 -10.38 -7.89
N VAL A 83 13.79 -10.52 -6.93
CA VAL A 83 12.63 -9.63 -6.80
C VAL A 83 13.05 -8.19 -6.53
N LEU A 84 13.99 -7.96 -5.62
CA LEU A 84 14.55 -6.63 -5.33
C LEU A 84 15.24 -6.02 -6.57
N ASN A 85 15.95 -6.83 -7.35
CA ASN A 85 16.57 -6.37 -8.58
C ASN A 85 15.52 -5.91 -9.62
N ILE A 86 14.40 -6.63 -9.73
CA ILE A 86 13.28 -6.22 -10.58
C ILE A 86 12.67 -4.91 -10.08
N GLN A 87 12.47 -4.79 -8.76
CA GLN A 87 11.95 -3.55 -8.16
C GLN A 87 12.86 -2.35 -8.46
N ASN A 88 14.17 -2.50 -8.28
CA ASN A 88 15.15 -1.45 -8.55
C ASN A 88 15.10 -0.98 -10.00
N LYS A 89 14.97 -1.90 -10.96
CA LYS A 89 14.80 -1.53 -12.38
C LYS A 89 13.58 -0.66 -12.61
N TYR A 90 12.45 -0.94 -11.95
CA TYR A 90 11.27 -0.09 -12.07
C TYR A 90 11.46 1.28 -11.41
N ILE A 91 12.21 1.36 -10.29
CA ILE A 91 12.56 2.63 -9.65
C ILE A 91 13.44 3.49 -10.58
N GLU A 92 14.47 2.89 -11.17
CA GLU A 92 15.34 3.55 -12.16
C GLU A 92 14.56 4.01 -13.39
N LEU A 93 13.65 3.18 -13.90
CA LEU A 93 12.80 3.53 -15.03
C LEU A 93 11.85 4.70 -14.68
N THR A 94 11.32 4.71 -13.46
CA THR A 94 10.48 5.82 -12.96
C THR A 94 11.27 7.11 -12.91
N TRP A 95 12.47 7.08 -12.33
CA TRP A 95 13.34 8.25 -12.26
C TRP A 95 13.70 8.78 -13.66
N THR A 96 14.10 7.88 -14.57
CA THR A 96 14.44 8.24 -15.95
C THR A 96 13.25 8.84 -16.69
N TYR A 97 12.06 8.27 -16.51
CA TYR A 97 10.83 8.80 -17.10
C TYR A 97 10.50 10.21 -16.59
N LEU A 98 10.65 10.46 -15.29
CA LEU A 98 10.40 11.78 -14.71
C LEU A 98 11.39 12.82 -15.24
N LEU A 99 12.67 12.47 -15.34
CA LEU A 99 13.69 13.34 -15.94
C LEU A 99 13.46 13.61 -17.44
N TYR A 100 12.91 12.64 -18.16
CA TYR A 100 12.56 12.82 -19.58
C TYR A 100 11.35 13.75 -19.75
N LYS A 101 10.34 13.60 -18.88
CA LYS A 101 9.06 14.31 -19.01
C LYS A 101 9.06 15.71 -18.40
N TYR A 102 9.78 15.91 -17.32
CA TYR A 102 9.76 17.14 -16.53
C TYR A 102 11.15 17.78 -16.48
N ASN A 103 11.21 19.05 -16.07
CA ASN A 103 12.50 19.64 -15.72
C ASN A 103 13.04 18.99 -14.43
N TYR A 104 14.34 19.14 -14.17
CA TYR A 104 15.01 18.48 -13.06
C TYR A 104 14.32 18.75 -11.70
N GLU A 105 13.94 19.99 -11.43
CA GLU A 105 13.30 20.39 -10.17
C GLU A 105 11.94 19.69 -9.98
N GLN A 106 11.08 19.71 -11.01
CA GLN A 106 9.78 19.05 -10.98
C GLN A 106 9.92 17.52 -10.89
N ALA A 107 10.92 16.95 -11.56
CA ALA A 107 11.20 15.51 -11.47
C ALA A 107 11.58 15.11 -10.04
N VAL A 108 12.41 15.91 -9.35
CA VAL A 108 12.77 15.69 -7.94
C VAL A 108 11.55 15.80 -7.03
N ILE A 109 10.68 16.79 -7.24
CA ILE A 109 9.45 16.96 -6.46
C ILE A 109 8.54 15.73 -6.65
N CYS A 110 8.26 15.35 -7.90
CA CYS A 110 7.43 14.19 -8.23
C CYS A 110 8.00 12.90 -7.63
N PHE A 111 9.31 12.70 -7.73
CA PHE A 111 9.96 11.50 -7.18
C PHE A 111 9.94 11.49 -5.64
N SER A 112 10.04 12.66 -5.00
CA SER A 112 9.92 12.78 -3.54
C SER A 112 8.50 12.47 -3.07
N ASP A 113 7.48 12.99 -3.75
CA ASP A 113 6.08 12.69 -3.44
C ASP A 113 5.74 11.22 -3.71
N PHE A 114 6.34 10.63 -4.73
CA PHE A 114 6.30 9.19 -4.99
C PHE A 114 6.85 8.38 -3.81
N ILE A 115 8.03 8.72 -3.29
CA ILE A 115 8.62 8.04 -2.11
C ILE A 115 7.73 8.21 -0.88
N ARG A 116 7.19 9.41 -0.64
CA ARG A 116 6.24 9.65 0.48
C ARG A 116 5.00 8.76 0.37
N CYS A 117 4.47 8.57 -0.84
CA CYS A 117 3.34 7.68 -1.06
C CYS A 117 3.71 6.22 -0.77
N LEU A 118 4.90 5.76 -1.16
CA LEU A 118 5.37 4.42 -0.80
C LEU A 118 5.46 4.23 0.71
N PHE A 119 5.98 5.21 1.45
CA PHE A 119 6.03 5.14 2.91
C PHE A 119 4.64 5.10 3.54
N ALA A 120 3.70 5.94 3.06
CA ALA A 120 2.32 5.94 3.55
C ALA A 120 1.61 4.60 3.30
N VAL A 121 1.85 3.96 2.14
CA VAL A 121 1.33 2.63 1.83
C VAL A 121 1.94 1.58 2.76
N THR A 122 3.26 1.64 2.98
CA THR A 122 3.99 0.72 3.88
C THR A 122 3.47 0.83 5.32
N GLU A 123 3.31 2.05 5.83
CA GLU A 123 2.76 2.31 7.17
C GLU A 123 1.35 1.74 7.31
N SER A 124 0.51 1.94 6.29
CA SER A 124 -0.87 1.44 6.28
C SER A 124 -0.93 -0.09 6.29
N LEU A 125 -0.02 -0.77 5.58
CA LEU A 125 0.09 -2.22 5.58
C LEU A 125 0.48 -2.72 6.98
N HIS A 126 1.52 -2.16 7.58
CA HIS A 126 1.95 -2.54 8.94
C HIS A 126 0.83 -2.34 9.98
N ARG A 127 0.09 -1.23 9.90
CA ARG A 127 -1.04 -0.99 10.80
C ARG A 127 -2.15 -2.02 10.61
N THR A 128 -2.41 -2.43 9.38
CA THR A 128 -3.44 -3.45 9.07
C THR A 128 -3.04 -4.82 9.59
N ASP A 129 -1.77 -5.22 9.40
CA ASP A 129 -1.25 -6.48 9.91
C ASP A 129 -1.26 -6.53 11.45
N PHE A 130 -0.92 -5.41 12.09
CA PHE A 130 -0.99 -5.28 13.54
C PHE A 130 -2.42 -5.43 14.08
N VAL A 131 -3.40 -4.77 13.44
CA VAL A 131 -4.82 -4.90 13.82
C VAL A 131 -5.31 -6.34 13.64
N LYS A 132 -4.91 -6.99 12.54
CA LYS A 132 -5.23 -8.40 12.30
C LYS A 132 -4.65 -9.30 13.38
N PHE A 133 -3.37 -9.12 13.72
CA PHE A 133 -2.70 -9.86 14.79
C PHE A 133 -3.42 -9.73 16.14
N ILE A 134 -3.85 -8.51 16.51
CA ILE A 134 -4.63 -8.30 17.75
C ILE A 134 -5.97 -9.04 17.68
N LYS A 135 -6.69 -8.96 16.56
CA LYS A 135 -7.98 -9.63 16.39
C LYS A 135 -7.84 -11.15 16.50
N ASP A 136 -6.81 -11.72 15.88
CA ASP A 136 -6.53 -13.16 15.93
C ASP A 136 -6.21 -13.58 17.38
N LYS A 137 -5.43 -12.79 18.13
CA LYS A 137 -5.16 -13.04 19.55
C LYS A 137 -6.42 -12.98 20.43
N ILE A 138 -7.28 -11.97 20.24
CA ILE A 138 -8.52 -11.85 21.00
C ILE A 138 -9.43 -13.05 20.71
N THR A 139 -9.56 -13.43 19.44
CA THR A 139 -10.38 -14.58 19.04
C THR A 139 -9.87 -15.87 19.68
N SER A 140 -8.56 -16.10 19.64
CA SER A 140 -7.92 -17.23 20.32
C SER A 140 -8.17 -17.25 21.84
N LEU A 141 -8.13 -16.10 22.51
CA LEU A 141 -8.40 -16.01 23.94
C LEU A 141 -9.86 -16.30 24.27
N VAL A 142 -10.80 -15.83 23.45
CA VAL A 142 -12.23 -16.12 23.61
C VAL A 142 -12.47 -17.62 23.45
N GLU A 143 -11.93 -18.25 22.40
CA GLU A 143 -12.05 -19.70 22.16
C GLU A 143 -11.47 -20.51 23.32
N GLN A 144 -10.29 -20.15 23.84
CA GLN A 144 -9.69 -20.81 25.01
C GLN A 144 -10.56 -20.66 26.26
N THR A 145 -11.15 -19.48 26.46
CA THR A 145 -12.01 -19.21 27.61
C THR A 145 -13.30 -20.04 27.52
N GLU A 146 -13.96 -20.06 26.36
CA GLU A 146 -15.16 -20.89 26.12
C GLU A 146 -14.88 -22.39 26.30
N GLN A 147 -13.74 -22.89 25.81
CA GLN A 147 -13.33 -24.27 26.04
C GLN A 147 -13.10 -24.58 27.52
N SER A 148 -12.48 -23.66 28.26
CA SER A 148 -12.25 -23.83 29.71
C SER A 148 -13.53 -23.83 30.54
N PHE A 149 -14.56 -23.08 30.12
CA PHE A 149 -15.87 -23.10 30.77
C PHE A 149 -16.69 -24.34 30.42
N ASN A 150 -16.60 -24.84 29.18
CA ASN A 150 -17.30 -26.05 28.76
C ASN A 150 -16.69 -27.35 29.31
N LEU A 151 -15.42 -27.34 29.73
CA LEU A 151 -14.74 -28.46 30.42
C LEU A 151 -15.05 -28.53 31.92
N ASN A 152 -15.61 -27.47 32.51
CA ASN A 152 -15.91 -27.34 33.95
C ASN A 152 -17.40 -27.48 34.29
N ASN A 153 -18.25 -27.85 33.32
CA ASN A 153 -19.65 -28.26 33.49
C ASN A 153 -19.81 -29.73 33.11
#